data_AF-A0AAW8EVC6-F1
#
_entry.id   AF-A0AAW8EVC6-F1
#
_cell.length_a   1.000
_cell.length_b   1.000
_cell.length_c   1.000
_cell.angle_alpha   90.00
_cell.angle_beta   90.00
_cell.angle_gamma   90.00
#
_symmetry.space_group_name_H-M   'P 1'
#
loop_
_entity.id
_entity.type
_entity.pdbx_description
1 polymer ?
#
loop_
_entity_poly.entity_id
_entity_poly.type
_entity_poly.pdbx_seq_one_letter_code
_entity_poly.pdbx_strand_id
1 'polypeptide(L)'
;MRPSTVPARIITAVFSVIVAPVGVGVLNAGGRTWQYAFGAYGGVDAAEFAGPVLLQALGILLLLAVVATGFWSSAGLLAVGVLSVVPIVLALFPVLLLDMYQSPLPMEWVDGMMYGIPLALFPAFGAMGLVLLLSKRYPARPNTALSVVGLFVAPVLLIAGAWLLTLGLARGTLVALQQFRFDFAIDAAASVLAGVILIVAGIMTTRWSPFALLLPALVLLIITPMSLTPVSGFYDLIFRTSMDLSRALLPLLLTGAGVAAALSYVLFTVVLLRARRRARVGGAPIGPYAQPYPYPPAQPYPAAQPAQTYPPAQPPAYPGQPHAQP
;
A
#
# COMPACT_ATOMS: atom_id res chain seq x y z
N MET A 1 23.21 12.97 -14.94
CA MET A 1 23.03 13.53 -13.58
C MET A 1 21.93 12.74 -12.87
N ARG A 2 22.23 12.04 -11.77
CA ARG A 2 21.22 11.31 -10.98
C ARG A 2 20.50 12.34 -10.09
N PRO A 3 19.20 12.63 -10.28
CA PRO A 3 18.49 13.53 -9.39
C PRO A 3 18.43 12.96 -7.97
N SER A 4 18.49 13.83 -6.97
CA SER A 4 18.48 13.46 -5.55
C SER A 4 17.19 12.70 -5.21
N THR A 5 17.33 11.42 -4.89
CA THR A 5 16.19 10.52 -4.65
C THR A 5 15.57 10.69 -3.26
N VAL A 6 16.23 11.43 -2.37
CA VAL A 6 15.82 11.65 -0.97
C VAL A 6 14.66 12.64 -0.84
N PRO A 7 14.71 13.88 -1.38
CA PRO A 7 13.60 14.84 -1.22
C PRO A 7 12.29 14.31 -1.82
N ALA A 8 12.34 13.63 -2.98
CA ALA A 8 11.16 13.01 -3.57
C ALA A 8 10.54 11.91 -2.68
N ARG A 9 11.36 11.15 -1.93
CA ARG A 9 10.88 10.15 -0.96
C ARG A 9 10.21 10.81 0.24
N ILE A 10 10.78 11.89 0.75
CA ILE A 10 10.21 12.64 1.88
C ILE A 10 8.87 13.26 1.48
N ILE A 11 8.81 13.94 0.34
CA ILE A 11 7.57 14.55 -0.16
C ILE A 11 6.48 13.49 -0.36
N THR A 12 6.81 12.34 -0.97
CA THR A 12 5.84 11.24 -1.14
C THR A 12 5.40 10.64 0.20
N ALA A 13 6.29 10.50 1.18
CA ALA A 13 5.94 10.04 2.52
C ALA A 13 5.00 11.04 3.22
N VAL A 14 5.35 12.32 3.26
CA VAL A 14 4.53 13.38 3.89
C VAL A 14 3.17 13.47 3.22
N PHE A 15 3.12 13.48 1.88
CA PHE A 15 1.88 13.47 1.12
C PHE A 15 1.01 12.27 1.52
N SER A 16 1.55 11.05 1.54
CA SER A 16 0.77 9.86 1.86
C SER A 16 0.31 9.82 3.33
N VAL A 17 1.12 10.33 4.26
CA VAL A 17 0.76 10.42 5.69
C VAL A 17 -0.43 11.34 5.91
N ILE A 18 -0.58 12.40 5.11
CA ILE A 18 -1.71 13.33 5.19
C ILE A 18 -2.90 12.80 4.40
N VAL A 19 -2.67 12.34 3.16
CA VAL A 19 -3.75 12.01 2.22
C VAL A 19 -4.41 10.67 2.55
N ALA A 20 -3.69 9.67 3.06
CA ALA A 20 -4.31 8.38 3.36
C ALA A 20 -5.37 8.47 4.49
N PRO A 21 -5.10 9.13 5.65
CA PRO A 21 -6.13 9.34 6.66
C PRO A 21 -7.32 10.14 6.14
N VAL A 22 -7.07 11.23 5.39
CA VAL A 22 -8.16 12.04 4.78
C VAL A 22 -8.98 11.19 3.82
N GLY A 23 -8.33 10.40 2.96
CA GLY A 23 -8.99 9.51 2.02
C GLY A 23 -9.88 8.47 2.70
N VAL A 24 -9.40 7.86 3.79
CA VAL A 24 -10.22 6.92 4.58
C VAL A 24 -11.36 7.62 5.32
N GLY A 25 -11.11 8.80 5.91
CA GLY A 25 -12.15 9.58 6.59
C GLY A 25 -13.29 9.97 5.65
N VAL A 26 -12.95 10.48 4.46
CA VAL A 26 -13.92 10.82 3.41
C VAL A 26 -14.66 9.58 2.91
N LEU A 27 -13.95 8.47 2.68
CA LEU A 27 -14.55 7.19 2.28
C LEU A 27 -15.55 6.69 3.34
N ASN A 28 -15.18 6.75 4.62
CA ASN A 28 -16.04 6.34 5.73
C ASN A 28 -17.25 7.26 5.88
N ALA A 29 -17.09 8.58 5.74
CA ALA A 29 -18.19 9.54 5.78
C ALA A 29 -19.22 9.26 4.67
N GLY A 30 -18.75 9.04 3.44
CA GLY A 30 -19.60 8.61 2.32
C GLY A 30 -20.24 7.24 2.57
N GLY A 31 -19.50 6.30 3.15
CA GLY A 31 -19.97 4.98 3.58
C GLY A 31 -21.14 5.00 4.55
N ARG A 32 -20.99 5.74 5.64
CA ARG A 32 -22.01 5.84 6.68
C ARG A 32 -23.26 6.56 6.21
N THR A 33 -23.10 7.67 5.48
CA THR A 33 -24.25 8.37 4.88
C THR A 33 -25.00 7.47 3.90
N TRP A 34 -24.28 6.67 3.10
CA TRP A 34 -24.88 5.66 2.24
C TRP A 34 -25.65 4.59 3.05
N GLN A 35 -25.05 4.07 4.13
CA GLN A 35 -25.70 3.06 4.99
C GLN A 35 -26.96 3.61 5.67
N TYR A 36 -26.95 4.85 6.15
CA TYR A 36 -28.13 5.49 6.73
C TYR A 36 -29.22 5.71 5.70
N ALA A 37 -28.89 6.20 4.50
CA ALA A 37 -29.86 6.38 3.42
C ALA A 37 -30.48 5.04 2.98
N PHE A 38 -29.66 4.01 2.79
CA PHE A 38 -30.13 2.68 2.41
C PHE A 38 -31.06 2.06 3.47
N GLY A 39 -30.73 2.22 4.75
CA GLY A 39 -31.55 1.73 5.85
C GLY A 39 -32.83 2.53 6.10
N ALA A 40 -32.81 3.85 5.88
CA ALA A 40 -33.94 4.74 6.15
C ALA A 40 -35.01 4.74 5.03
N TYR A 41 -34.60 4.66 3.77
CA TYR A 41 -35.51 4.89 2.64
C TYR A 41 -35.95 3.61 1.90
N GLY A 42 -35.38 2.45 2.23
CA GLY A 42 -35.81 1.16 1.68
C GLY A 42 -35.74 1.05 0.15
N GLY A 43 -34.98 1.94 -0.51
CA GLY A 43 -34.91 2.09 -1.96
C GLY A 43 -33.66 2.87 -2.40
N VAL A 44 -33.45 2.96 -3.72
CA VAL A 44 -32.28 3.62 -4.34
C VAL A 44 -32.73 4.88 -5.07
N ASP A 45 -32.97 5.98 -4.35
CA ASP A 45 -33.18 7.27 -5.02
C ASP A 45 -31.83 7.87 -5.44
N ALA A 46 -31.57 7.89 -6.74
CA ALA A 46 -30.30 8.35 -7.31
C ALA A 46 -29.90 9.76 -6.87
N ALA A 47 -30.87 10.64 -6.56
CA ALA A 47 -30.58 12.00 -6.10
C ALA A 47 -30.01 12.02 -4.67
N GLU A 48 -30.55 11.18 -3.78
CA GLU A 48 -30.13 11.11 -2.37
C GLU A 48 -28.79 10.37 -2.21
N PHE A 49 -28.52 9.40 -3.08
CA PHE A 49 -27.24 8.68 -3.10
C PHE A 49 -26.10 9.43 -3.80
N ALA A 50 -26.38 10.50 -4.55
CA ALA A 50 -25.35 11.24 -5.28
C ALA A 50 -24.27 11.80 -4.35
N GLY A 51 -24.65 12.43 -3.23
CA GLY A 51 -23.70 12.97 -2.25
C GLY A 51 -22.80 11.90 -1.61
N PRO A 52 -23.36 10.85 -1.00
CA PRO A 52 -22.60 9.73 -0.43
C PRO A 52 -21.68 9.06 -1.45
N VAL A 53 -22.15 8.83 -2.68
CA VAL A 53 -21.35 8.22 -3.75
C VAL A 53 -20.19 9.13 -4.17
N LEU A 54 -20.41 10.45 -4.26
CA LEU A 54 -19.34 11.41 -4.55
C LEU A 54 -18.27 11.40 -3.46
N LEU A 55 -18.65 11.35 -2.18
CA LEU A 55 -17.70 11.24 -1.07
C LEU A 55 -16.92 9.93 -1.15
N GLN A 56 -17.58 8.78 -1.36
CA GLN A 56 -16.88 7.51 -1.53
C GLN A 56 -15.91 7.55 -2.71
N ALA A 57 -16.33 8.08 -3.86
CA ALA A 57 -15.49 8.24 -5.04
C ALA A 57 -14.28 9.13 -4.76
N LEU A 58 -14.46 10.26 -4.08
CA LEU A 58 -13.37 11.15 -3.68
C LEU A 58 -12.38 10.44 -2.75
N GLY A 59 -12.88 9.74 -1.73
CA GLY A 59 -12.07 8.96 -0.80
C GLY A 59 -11.24 7.88 -1.52
N ILE A 60 -11.88 7.13 -2.42
CA ILE A 60 -11.22 6.13 -3.28
C ILE A 60 -10.14 6.80 -4.12
N LEU A 61 -10.43 7.93 -4.79
CA LEU A 61 -9.46 8.63 -5.62
C LEU A 61 -8.24 9.11 -4.82
N LEU A 62 -8.42 9.58 -3.59
CA LEU A 62 -7.33 9.96 -2.70
C LEU A 62 -6.46 8.75 -2.32
N LEU A 63 -7.07 7.61 -2.02
CA LEU A 63 -6.34 6.36 -1.73
C LEU A 63 -5.61 5.84 -2.98
N LEU A 64 -6.22 5.94 -4.16
CA LEU A 64 -5.55 5.62 -5.42
C LEU A 64 -4.39 6.57 -5.71
N ALA A 65 -4.51 7.86 -5.37
CA ALA A 65 -3.41 8.80 -5.48
C ALA A 65 -2.22 8.39 -4.58
N VAL A 66 -2.50 7.92 -3.36
CA VAL A 66 -1.48 7.34 -2.47
C VAL A 66 -0.80 6.14 -3.11
N VAL A 67 -1.56 5.19 -3.69
CA VAL A 67 -0.98 4.03 -4.39
C VAL A 67 -0.18 4.47 -5.62
N ALA A 68 -0.67 5.46 -6.37
CA ALA A 68 0.00 6.03 -7.53
C ALA A 68 1.35 6.69 -7.18
N THR A 69 1.56 7.15 -5.94
CA THR A 69 2.89 7.61 -5.50
C THR A 69 3.96 6.53 -5.67
N GLY A 70 3.56 5.24 -5.63
CA GLY A 70 4.39 4.07 -5.92
C GLY A 70 5.13 4.11 -7.26
N PHE A 71 4.60 4.83 -8.26
CA PHE A 71 5.27 5.06 -9.54
C PHE A 71 6.61 5.79 -9.40
N TRP A 72 6.68 6.67 -8.40
CA TRP A 72 7.84 7.50 -8.11
C TRP A 72 8.65 6.91 -6.96
N SER A 73 7.98 6.54 -5.87
CA SER A 73 8.60 6.18 -4.60
C SER A 73 7.76 5.15 -3.85
N SER A 74 8.41 4.15 -3.24
CA SER A 74 7.72 3.24 -2.31
C SER A 74 7.53 3.85 -0.91
N ALA A 75 8.11 5.01 -0.63
CA ALA A 75 8.11 5.61 0.70
C ALA A 75 6.71 6.00 1.18
N GLY A 76 5.84 6.50 0.29
CA GLY A 76 4.46 6.84 0.62
C GLY A 76 3.66 5.63 1.13
N LEU A 77 3.69 4.54 0.36
CA LEU A 77 3.05 3.27 0.74
C LEU A 77 3.60 2.68 2.05
N LEU A 78 4.93 2.75 2.24
CA LEU A 78 5.55 2.30 3.50
C LEU A 78 5.14 3.16 4.70
N ALA A 79 5.08 4.48 4.52
CA ALA A 79 4.66 5.40 5.58
C ALA A 79 3.21 5.15 6.00
N VAL A 80 2.32 4.89 5.04
CA VAL A 80 0.94 4.48 5.33
C VAL A 80 0.90 3.11 6.00
N GLY A 81 1.78 2.19 5.61
CA GLY A 81 2.00 0.94 6.35
C GLY A 81 2.35 1.16 7.82
N VAL A 82 3.22 2.12 8.13
CA VAL A 82 3.54 2.49 9.52
C VAL A 82 2.34 3.11 10.23
N LEU A 83 1.55 3.93 9.54
CA LEU A 83 0.29 4.46 10.10
C LEU A 83 -0.70 3.37 10.49
N SER A 84 -0.60 2.14 9.94
CA SER A 84 -1.46 1.01 10.34
C SER A 84 -1.27 0.58 11.80
N VAL A 85 -0.15 0.93 12.44
CA VAL A 85 0.08 0.62 13.85
C VAL A 85 -0.98 1.27 14.73
N VAL A 86 -1.38 2.50 14.43
CA VAL A 86 -2.38 3.24 15.20
C VAL A 86 -3.74 2.50 15.25
N PRO A 87 -4.39 2.20 14.11
CA PRO A 87 -5.67 1.50 14.14
C PRO A 87 -5.52 0.05 14.64
N ILE A 88 -4.36 -0.61 14.47
CA ILE A 88 -4.10 -1.91 15.12
C ILE A 88 -4.14 -1.77 16.64
N VAL A 89 -3.42 -0.81 17.22
CA VAL A 89 -3.43 -0.57 18.66
C VAL A 89 -4.85 -0.24 19.15
N LEU A 90 -5.59 0.61 18.44
CA LEU A 90 -6.98 0.93 18.80
C LEU A 90 -7.91 -0.30 18.73
N ALA A 91 -7.73 -1.19 17.76
CA ALA A 91 -8.49 -2.43 17.66
C ALA A 91 -8.13 -3.44 18.77
N LEU A 92 -6.86 -3.45 19.20
CA LEU A 92 -6.37 -4.32 20.27
C LEU A 92 -6.83 -3.86 21.66
N PHE A 93 -6.98 -2.55 21.86
CA PHE A 93 -7.34 -1.96 23.14
C PHE A 93 -8.61 -1.09 22.99
N PRO A 94 -9.80 -1.72 22.98
CA PRO A 94 -11.06 -0.99 22.86
C PRO A 94 -11.28 0.07 23.94
N VAL A 95 -10.61 -0.03 25.09
CA VAL A 95 -10.63 1.01 26.13
C VAL A 95 -10.13 2.36 25.63
N LEU A 96 -9.14 2.38 24.73
CA LEU A 96 -8.60 3.62 24.17
C LEU A 96 -9.63 4.37 23.31
N LEU A 97 -10.69 3.67 22.90
CA LEU A 97 -11.78 4.26 22.14
C LEU A 97 -12.61 5.22 22.99
N LEU A 98 -12.84 4.88 24.26
CA LEU A 98 -13.56 5.77 25.19
C LEU A 98 -12.78 7.07 25.40
N ASP A 99 -11.46 6.98 25.56
CA ASP A 99 -10.60 8.15 25.69
C ASP A 99 -10.60 9.01 24.41
N MET A 100 -10.66 8.37 23.23
CA MET A 100 -10.77 9.08 21.95
C MET A 100 -12.13 9.77 21.76
N TYR A 101 -13.24 9.14 22.17
CA TYR A 101 -14.57 9.74 22.14
C TYR A 101 -14.71 10.91 23.12
N GLN A 102 -13.89 10.96 24.16
CA GLN A 102 -13.79 12.11 25.06
C GLN A 102 -12.86 13.22 24.53
N SER A 103 -12.12 12.97 23.45
CA SER A 103 -11.23 13.96 22.86
C SER A 103 -12.01 15.03 22.08
N PRO A 104 -11.47 16.25 21.92
CA PRO A 104 -12.14 17.35 21.20
C PRO A 104 -12.15 17.17 19.67
N LEU A 105 -11.74 16.00 19.16
CA LEU A 105 -11.75 15.73 17.74
C LEU A 105 -13.19 15.53 17.24
N PRO A 106 -13.51 15.93 15.99
CA PRO A 106 -14.83 15.68 15.43
C PRO A 106 -15.12 14.16 15.40
N MET A 107 -16.33 13.77 15.80
CA MET A 107 -16.70 12.34 15.89
C MET A 107 -16.54 11.62 14.56
N GLU A 108 -16.69 12.31 13.42
CA GLU A 108 -16.52 11.74 12.08
C GLU A 108 -15.07 11.26 11.84
N TRP A 109 -14.09 11.91 12.46
CA TRP A 109 -12.68 11.53 12.39
C TRP A 109 -12.35 10.37 13.33
N VAL A 110 -12.90 10.40 14.54
CA VAL A 110 -12.79 9.31 15.51
C VAL A 110 -13.40 8.05 14.88
N ASP A 111 -14.61 8.15 14.37
CA ASP A 111 -15.29 7.10 13.64
C ASP A 111 -14.49 6.66 12.39
N GLY A 112 -13.99 7.60 11.57
CA GLY A 112 -13.17 7.29 10.39
C GLY A 112 -11.87 6.54 10.69
N MET A 113 -11.25 6.78 11.85
CA MET A 113 -10.07 6.06 12.31
C MET A 113 -10.40 4.74 13.01
N MET A 114 -11.60 4.62 13.57
CA MET A 114 -12.06 3.47 14.36
C MET A 114 -12.74 2.39 13.52
N TYR A 115 -13.45 2.75 12.46
CA TYR A 115 -14.07 1.78 11.57
C TYR A 115 -12.99 1.12 10.72
N GLY A 116 -12.93 -0.22 10.73
CA GLY A 116 -11.83 -1.07 10.27
C GLY A 116 -11.31 -0.93 8.83
N ILE A 117 -11.70 0.10 8.09
CA ILE A 117 -11.17 0.46 6.77
C ILE A 117 -9.65 0.74 6.84
N PRO A 118 -9.10 1.57 7.77
CA PRO A 118 -7.65 1.72 7.91
C PRO A 118 -6.97 0.39 8.25
N LEU A 119 -7.57 -0.44 9.11
CA LEU A 119 -7.04 -1.76 9.46
C LEU A 119 -6.98 -2.71 8.26
N ALA A 120 -7.96 -2.64 7.36
CA ALA A 120 -7.99 -3.47 6.15
C ALA A 120 -7.00 -2.96 5.07
N LEU A 121 -6.89 -1.65 4.90
CA LEU A 121 -6.17 -1.05 3.76
C LEU A 121 -4.72 -0.66 4.07
N PHE A 122 -4.42 -0.12 5.26
CA PHE A 122 -3.09 0.42 5.54
C PHE A 122 -2.00 -0.66 5.61
N PRO A 123 -2.21 -1.82 6.27
CA PRO A 123 -1.25 -2.91 6.19
C PRO A 123 -1.06 -3.40 4.76
N ALA A 124 -2.12 -3.42 3.96
CA ALA A 124 -2.06 -3.80 2.56
C ALA A 124 -1.18 -2.83 1.75
N PHE A 125 -1.35 -1.52 1.95
CA PHE A 125 -0.50 -0.49 1.34
C PHE A 125 0.96 -0.59 1.80
N GLY A 126 1.20 -0.84 3.10
CA GLY A 126 2.54 -1.12 3.62
C GLY A 126 3.21 -2.29 2.92
N ALA A 127 2.50 -3.41 2.79
CA ALA A 127 2.96 -4.60 2.08
C ALA A 127 3.25 -4.31 0.60
N MET A 128 2.38 -3.57 -0.08
CA MET A 128 2.61 -3.11 -1.45
C MET A 128 3.89 -2.28 -1.57
N GLY A 129 4.12 -1.35 -0.64
CA GLY A 129 5.34 -0.55 -0.55
C GLY A 129 6.60 -1.40 -0.37
N LEU A 130 6.53 -2.41 0.50
CA LEU A 130 7.60 -3.38 0.73
C LEU A 130 7.88 -4.21 -0.54
N VAL A 131 6.86 -4.71 -1.22
CA VAL A 131 7.01 -5.44 -2.49
C VAL A 131 7.69 -4.56 -3.54
N LEU A 132 7.30 -3.29 -3.66
CA LEU A 132 7.95 -2.37 -4.60
C LEU A 132 9.42 -2.14 -4.24
N LEU A 133 9.72 -1.92 -2.96
CA LEU A 133 11.09 -1.75 -2.48
C LEU A 133 11.94 -2.98 -2.81
N LEU A 134 11.42 -4.18 -2.51
CA LEU A 134 12.10 -5.45 -2.77
C LEU A 134 12.26 -5.70 -4.26
N SER A 135 11.25 -5.41 -5.09
CA SER A 135 11.32 -5.60 -6.54
C SER A 135 12.35 -4.69 -7.22
N LYS A 136 12.60 -3.50 -6.65
CA LYS A 136 13.63 -2.56 -7.11
C LYS A 136 15.03 -3.00 -6.68
N ARG A 137 15.19 -3.58 -5.48
CA ARG A 137 16.48 -4.02 -4.94
C ARG A 137 16.90 -5.40 -5.44
N TYR A 138 15.96 -6.33 -5.52
CA TYR A 138 16.16 -7.74 -5.85
C TYR A 138 15.15 -8.16 -6.92
N PRO A 139 15.40 -7.85 -8.21
CA PRO A 139 14.53 -8.26 -9.28
C PRO A 139 14.44 -9.79 -9.33
N ALA A 140 13.27 -10.34 -9.04
CA ALA A 140 13.06 -11.78 -9.07
C ALA A 140 13.19 -12.30 -10.50
N ARG A 141 13.92 -13.41 -10.66
CA ARG A 141 13.96 -14.15 -11.93
C ARG A 141 12.56 -14.75 -12.17
N PRO A 142 12.04 -14.70 -13.40
CA PRO A 142 10.74 -15.30 -13.72
C PRO A 142 10.83 -16.82 -13.51
N ASN A 143 10.08 -17.33 -12.54
CA ASN A 143 9.86 -18.76 -12.34
C ASN A 143 8.36 -19.03 -12.45
N THR A 144 7.95 -19.73 -13.51
CA THR A 144 6.55 -20.00 -13.83
C THR A 144 5.85 -20.75 -12.71
N ALA A 145 6.52 -21.71 -12.06
CA ALA A 145 5.94 -22.49 -10.96
C ALA A 145 5.59 -21.60 -9.75
N LEU A 146 6.51 -20.72 -9.33
CA LEU A 146 6.26 -19.76 -8.24
C LEU A 146 5.18 -18.73 -8.60
N SER A 147 5.06 -18.38 -9.89
CA SER A 147 4.00 -17.48 -10.36
C SER A 147 2.61 -18.11 -10.26
N VAL A 148 2.48 -19.40 -10.57
CA VAL A 148 1.22 -20.14 -10.44
C VAL A 148 0.85 -20.28 -8.96
N VAL A 149 1.80 -20.66 -8.10
CA VAL A 149 1.57 -20.74 -6.65
C VAL A 149 1.10 -19.39 -6.10
N GLY A 150 1.76 -18.29 -6.47
CA GLY A 150 1.32 -16.95 -6.05
C GLY A 150 -0.09 -16.58 -6.51
N LEU A 151 -0.53 -17.04 -7.68
CA LEU A 151 -1.87 -16.79 -8.20
C LEU A 151 -2.97 -17.40 -7.33
N PHE A 152 -2.73 -18.57 -6.74
CA PHE A 152 -3.72 -19.28 -5.90
C PHE A 152 -3.56 -18.97 -4.41
N VAL A 153 -2.32 -18.82 -3.93
CA VAL A 153 -2.04 -18.55 -2.52
C VAL A 153 -2.46 -17.14 -2.13
N ALA A 154 -2.26 -16.13 -2.98
CA ALA A 154 -2.64 -14.75 -2.61
C ALA A 154 -4.14 -14.59 -2.35
N PRO A 155 -5.06 -15.05 -3.22
CA PRO A 155 -6.49 -14.99 -2.96
C PRO A 155 -6.87 -15.70 -1.65
N VAL A 156 -6.36 -16.90 -1.41
CA VAL A 156 -6.67 -17.66 -0.19
C VAL A 156 -6.21 -16.91 1.05
N LEU A 157 -4.98 -16.39 1.06
CA LEU A 157 -4.45 -15.62 2.19
C LEU A 157 -5.20 -14.30 2.38
N LEU A 158 -5.57 -13.60 1.30
CA LEU A 158 -6.30 -12.33 1.38
C LEU A 158 -7.73 -12.54 1.87
N ILE A 159 -8.42 -13.59 1.41
CA ILE A 159 -9.76 -13.95 1.88
C ILE A 159 -9.72 -14.35 3.35
N ALA A 160 -8.81 -15.26 3.72
CA ALA A 160 -8.64 -15.67 5.11
C ALA A 160 -8.25 -14.49 6.02
N GLY A 161 -7.37 -13.61 5.54
CA GLY A 161 -6.97 -12.40 6.25
C GLY A 161 -8.13 -11.42 6.46
N ALA A 162 -8.89 -11.11 5.40
CA ALA A 162 -10.07 -10.27 5.47
C ALA A 162 -11.16 -10.87 6.38
N TRP A 163 -11.34 -12.19 6.33
CA TRP A 163 -12.26 -12.93 7.20
C TRP A 163 -11.88 -12.79 8.68
N LEU A 164 -10.61 -13.04 9.02
CA LEU A 164 -10.10 -12.91 10.39
C LEU A 164 -10.16 -11.46 10.89
N LEU A 165 -9.83 -10.48 10.05
CA LEU A 165 -10.01 -9.06 10.38
C LEU A 165 -11.47 -8.74 10.71
N THR A 166 -12.38 -9.19 9.85
CA THR A 166 -13.83 -8.95 10.03
C THR A 166 -14.33 -9.59 11.32
N LEU A 167 -13.95 -10.83 11.60
CA LEU A 167 -14.27 -11.51 12.85
C LEU A 167 -13.69 -10.80 14.08
N GLY A 168 -12.44 -10.35 14.01
CA GLY A 168 -11.79 -9.67 15.13
C GLY A 168 -12.43 -8.33 15.44
N LEU A 169 -12.78 -7.56 14.41
CA LEU A 169 -13.53 -6.31 14.55
C LEU A 169 -14.94 -6.56 15.10
N ALA A 170 -15.65 -7.55 14.58
CA ALA A 170 -16.98 -7.91 15.08
C ALA A 170 -16.93 -8.28 16.56
N ARG A 171 -16.00 -9.14 16.97
CA ARG A 171 -15.85 -9.55 18.37
C ARG A 171 -15.44 -8.38 19.27
N GLY A 172 -14.48 -7.57 18.83
CA GLY A 172 -14.03 -6.39 19.57
C GLY A 172 -15.16 -5.39 19.80
N THR A 173 -15.96 -5.11 18.76
CA THR A 173 -17.11 -4.21 18.87
C THR A 173 -18.23 -4.79 19.73
N LEU A 174 -18.53 -6.08 19.62
CA LEU A 174 -19.53 -6.74 20.47
C LEU A 174 -19.15 -6.69 21.96
N VAL A 175 -17.90 -7.02 22.29
CA VAL A 175 -17.41 -7.00 23.68
C VAL A 175 -17.43 -5.58 24.24
N ALA A 176 -16.95 -4.60 23.46
CA ALA A 176 -16.91 -3.20 23.90
C ALA A 176 -18.32 -2.58 24.03
N LEU A 177 -19.18 -2.74 23.03
CA LEU A 177 -20.45 -2.01 22.95
C LEU A 177 -21.63 -2.73 23.60
N GLN A 178 -21.66 -4.07 23.59
CA GLN A 178 -22.80 -4.82 24.15
C GLN A 178 -22.54 -5.32 25.57
N GLN A 179 -21.30 -5.71 25.87
CA GLN A 179 -20.93 -6.23 27.18
C GLN A 179 -20.38 -5.14 28.11
N PHE A 180 -20.12 -3.94 27.58
CA PHE A 180 -19.47 -2.82 28.29
C PHE A 180 -18.15 -3.24 28.95
N ARG A 181 -17.49 -4.24 28.36
CA ARG A 181 -16.19 -4.74 28.80
C ARG A 181 -15.14 -4.12 27.92
N PHE A 182 -14.29 -3.29 28.52
CA PHE A 182 -13.19 -2.61 27.82
C PHE A 182 -11.84 -3.29 28.06
N ASP A 183 -11.87 -4.51 28.62
CA ASP A 183 -10.68 -5.33 28.82
C ASP A 183 -10.03 -5.73 27.49
N PHE A 184 -8.75 -6.10 27.56
CA PHE A 184 -8.04 -6.68 26.42
C PHE A 184 -8.67 -8.01 25.99
N ALA A 185 -9.38 -8.01 24.87
CA ALA A 185 -10.00 -9.19 24.29
C ALA A 185 -8.98 -9.99 23.47
N ILE A 186 -8.28 -10.93 24.13
CA ILE A 186 -7.19 -11.73 23.54
C ILE A 186 -7.63 -12.40 22.21
N ASP A 187 -8.84 -12.94 22.15
CA ASP A 187 -9.34 -13.63 20.95
C ASP A 187 -9.56 -12.66 19.77
N ALA A 188 -10.14 -11.49 20.04
CA ALA A 188 -10.32 -10.45 19.02
C ALA A 188 -8.95 -9.95 18.54
N ALA A 189 -8.05 -9.68 19.48
CA ALA A 189 -6.69 -9.27 19.21
C ALA A 189 -5.92 -10.27 18.32
N ALA A 190 -5.98 -11.55 18.67
CA ALA A 190 -5.34 -12.62 17.92
C ALA A 190 -5.88 -12.70 16.48
N SER A 191 -7.19 -12.61 16.31
CA SER A 191 -7.81 -12.62 14.97
C SER A 191 -7.46 -11.39 14.13
N VAL A 192 -7.41 -10.19 14.72
CA VAL A 192 -6.96 -8.97 14.01
C VAL A 192 -5.50 -9.13 13.57
N LEU A 193 -4.61 -9.51 14.48
CA LEU A 193 -3.18 -9.67 14.16
C LEU A 193 -2.95 -10.76 13.11
N ALA A 194 -3.60 -11.93 13.26
CA ALA A 194 -3.53 -12.99 12.27
C ALA A 194 -4.07 -12.52 10.91
N GLY A 195 -5.17 -11.77 10.90
CA GLY A 195 -5.74 -11.17 9.69
C GLY A 195 -4.76 -10.24 8.98
N VAL A 196 -4.13 -9.31 9.71
CA VAL A 196 -3.09 -8.41 9.19
C VAL A 196 -1.92 -9.19 8.61
N ILE A 197 -1.41 -10.19 9.35
CA ILE A 197 -0.28 -11.02 8.91
C ILE A 197 -0.62 -11.76 7.61
N LEU A 198 -1.81 -12.36 7.51
CA LEU A 198 -2.25 -13.06 6.29
C LEU A 198 -2.39 -12.10 5.10
N ILE A 199 -2.90 -10.89 5.30
CA ILE A 199 -2.98 -9.88 4.23
C ILE A 199 -1.59 -9.49 3.74
N VAL A 200 -0.67 -9.20 4.67
CA VAL A 200 0.71 -8.87 4.34
C VAL A 200 1.37 -10.02 3.59
N ALA A 201 1.22 -11.26 4.07
CA ALA A 201 1.75 -12.46 3.41
C ALA A 201 1.16 -12.65 2.01
N GLY A 202 -0.17 -12.49 1.87
CA GLY A 202 -0.88 -12.57 0.60
C GLY A 202 -0.33 -11.56 -0.41
N ILE A 203 -0.14 -10.31 -0.01
CA ILE A 203 0.44 -9.27 -0.89
C ILE A 203 1.92 -9.54 -1.17
N MET A 204 2.68 -10.08 -0.22
CA MET A 204 4.08 -10.45 -0.46
C MET A 204 4.24 -11.50 -1.56
N THR A 205 3.26 -12.40 -1.73
CA THR A 205 3.30 -13.38 -2.83
C THR A 205 3.28 -12.74 -4.22
N THR A 206 2.83 -11.48 -4.33
CA THR A 206 2.87 -10.71 -5.58
C THR A 206 4.28 -10.45 -6.08
N ARG A 207 5.28 -10.60 -5.20
CA ARG A 207 6.69 -10.66 -5.58
C ARG A 207 6.94 -11.75 -6.63
N TRP A 208 6.24 -12.87 -6.57
CA TRP A 208 6.41 -13.98 -7.51
C TRP A 208 5.49 -13.85 -8.72
N SER A 209 4.25 -13.38 -8.54
CA SER A 209 3.30 -13.15 -9.64
C SER A 209 2.73 -11.72 -9.59
N PRO A 210 2.95 -10.89 -10.63
CA PRO A 210 2.38 -9.55 -10.65
C PRO A 210 0.85 -9.56 -10.75
N PHE A 211 0.27 -10.66 -11.25
CA PHE A 211 -1.16 -10.81 -11.46
C PHE A 211 -1.91 -11.41 -10.26
N ALA A 212 -1.19 -11.75 -9.18
CA ALA A 212 -1.77 -12.38 -8.00
C ALA A 212 -2.88 -11.54 -7.32
N LEU A 213 -2.86 -10.20 -7.48
CA LEU A 213 -3.93 -9.34 -6.95
C LEU A 213 -5.09 -9.08 -7.92
N LEU A 214 -4.97 -9.46 -9.19
CA LEU A 214 -6.06 -9.24 -10.15
C LEU A 214 -7.27 -10.10 -9.82
N LEU A 215 -7.07 -11.37 -9.48
CA LEU A 215 -8.16 -12.26 -9.15
C LEU A 215 -8.91 -11.81 -7.87
N PRO A 216 -8.24 -11.48 -6.75
CA PRO A 216 -8.88 -10.86 -5.59
C PRO A 216 -9.60 -9.55 -5.92
N ALA A 217 -9.02 -8.70 -6.77
CA ALA A 217 -9.65 -7.45 -7.17
C ALA A 217 -10.95 -7.67 -7.96
N LEU A 218 -10.94 -8.60 -8.93
CA LEU A 218 -12.14 -8.96 -9.69
C LEU A 218 -13.22 -9.55 -8.78
N VAL A 219 -12.83 -10.43 -7.87
CA VAL A 219 -13.74 -11.01 -6.89
C VAL A 219 -14.39 -9.91 -6.04
N LEU A 220 -13.61 -8.96 -5.52
CA LEU A 220 -14.15 -7.83 -4.75
C LEU A 220 -15.08 -6.93 -5.59
N LEU A 221 -14.73 -6.65 -6.85
CA LEU A 221 -15.57 -5.85 -7.77
C LEU A 221 -16.90 -6.52 -8.12
N ILE A 222 -16.95 -7.85 -8.13
CA ILE A 222 -18.18 -8.62 -8.38
C ILE A 222 -18.99 -8.77 -7.09
N ILE A 223 -18.32 -9.13 -5.98
CA ILE A 223 -18.98 -9.37 -4.70
C ILE A 223 -19.63 -8.10 -4.14
N THR A 224 -18.99 -6.94 -4.28
CA THR A 224 -19.52 -5.68 -3.73
C THR A 224 -20.92 -5.34 -4.28
N PRO A 225 -21.16 -5.24 -5.60
CA PRO A 225 -22.51 -5.00 -6.12
C PRO A 225 -23.48 -6.16 -5.85
N MET A 226 -23.01 -7.42 -5.84
CA MET A 226 -23.86 -8.55 -5.45
C MET A 226 -24.37 -8.40 -4.01
N SER A 227 -23.54 -7.92 -3.08
CA SER A 227 -23.92 -7.68 -1.68
C SER A 227 -24.97 -6.57 -1.50
N LEU A 228 -25.18 -5.75 -2.52
CA LEU A 228 -26.15 -4.65 -2.52
C LEU A 228 -27.48 -5.01 -3.19
N THR A 229 -27.55 -6.17 -3.87
CA THR A 229 -28.71 -6.55 -4.68
C THR A 229 -29.61 -7.51 -3.91
N PRO A 230 -30.84 -7.13 -3.51
CA PRO A 230 -31.72 -7.89 -2.60
C PRO A 230 -32.20 -9.28 -3.07
N VAL A 231 -31.70 -9.80 -4.18
CA VAL A 231 -32.08 -11.10 -4.76
C VAL A 231 -30.84 -11.91 -5.17
N SER A 232 -29.64 -11.41 -4.87
CA SER A 232 -28.42 -12.15 -5.18
C SER A 232 -28.24 -13.28 -4.17
N GLY A 233 -27.83 -14.46 -4.63
CA GLY A 233 -27.49 -15.55 -3.72
C GLY A 233 -26.36 -15.21 -2.73
N PHE A 234 -25.58 -14.16 -3.01
CA PHE A 234 -24.56 -13.66 -2.09
C PHE A 234 -25.15 -12.81 -0.97
N TYR A 235 -26.17 -11.99 -1.26
CA TYR A 235 -26.94 -11.27 -0.24
C TYR A 235 -27.50 -12.27 0.78
N ASP A 236 -28.18 -13.32 0.31
CA ASP A 236 -28.72 -14.38 1.16
C ASP A 236 -27.62 -15.10 1.96
N LEU A 237 -26.47 -15.37 1.35
CA LEU A 237 -25.32 -15.97 2.02
C LEU A 237 -24.82 -15.11 3.19
N ILE A 238 -24.73 -13.79 3.01
CA ILE A 238 -24.32 -12.86 4.08
C ILE A 238 -25.29 -12.97 5.26
N PHE A 239 -26.60 -12.97 5.02
CA PHE A 239 -27.57 -13.09 6.11
C PHE A 239 -27.64 -14.48 6.75
N ARG A 240 -27.17 -15.53 6.06
CA ARG A 240 -27.05 -16.89 6.60
C ARG A 240 -25.76 -17.14 7.37
N THR A 241 -24.75 -16.27 7.23
CA THR A 241 -23.53 -16.36 8.06
C THR A 241 -23.79 -15.90 9.49
N SER A 242 -22.85 -16.15 10.41
CA SER A 242 -23.02 -15.76 11.81
C SER A 242 -23.35 -14.27 11.96
N MET A 243 -24.19 -13.94 12.93
CA MET A 243 -24.64 -12.57 13.21
C MET A 243 -23.45 -11.59 13.37
N ASP A 244 -22.36 -12.07 13.96
CA ASP A 244 -21.13 -11.29 14.15
C ASP A 244 -20.50 -10.90 12.80
N LEU A 245 -20.45 -11.84 11.87
CA LEU A 245 -19.81 -11.64 10.58
C LEU A 245 -20.66 -10.73 9.69
N SER A 246 -21.98 -10.94 9.64
CA SER A 246 -22.87 -10.10 8.83
C SER A 246 -22.86 -8.64 9.31
N ARG A 247 -22.76 -8.40 10.62
CA ARG A 247 -22.66 -7.07 11.23
C ARG A 247 -21.38 -6.30 10.89
N ALA A 248 -20.26 -6.98 10.66
CA ALA A 248 -19.00 -6.33 10.32
C ALA A 248 -18.75 -6.30 8.80
N LEU A 249 -19.15 -7.35 8.08
CA LEU A 249 -18.87 -7.52 6.66
C LEU A 249 -19.75 -6.60 5.82
N LEU A 250 -21.04 -6.46 6.14
CA LEU A 250 -21.95 -5.62 5.39
C LEU A 250 -21.53 -4.14 5.47
N PRO A 251 -21.28 -3.52 6.65
CA PRO A 251 -20.79 -2.14 6.70
C PRO A 251 -19.44 -1.94 5.99
N LEU A 252 -18.54 -2.93 6.04
CA LEU A 252 -17.24 -2.83 5.37
C LEU A 252 -17.38 -2.83 3.83
N LEU A 253 -18.36 -3.57 3.30
CA LEU A 253 -18.71 -3.52 1.87
C LEU A 253 -19.44 -2.21 1.52
N LEU A 254 -20.42 -1.79 2.33
CA LEU A 254 -21.19 -0.56 2.13
C LEU A 254 -20.33 0.70 2.20
N THR A 255 -19.29 0.69 3.02
CA THR A 255 -18.34 1.80 3.15
C THR A 255 -17.40 1.94 1.95
N GLY A 256 -17.49 1.05 0.96
CA GLY A 256 -16.67 1.11 -0.25
C GLY A 256 -15.24 0.60 -0.06
N ALA A 257 -14.89 0.04 1.11
CA ALA A 257 -13.55 -0.50 1.37
C ALA A 257 -13.19 -1.65 0.42
N GLY A 258 -14.17 -2.49 0.06
CA GLY A 258 -13.99 -3.55 -0.95
C GLY A 258 -13.62 -2.99 -2.33
N VAL A 259 -14.32 -1.95 -2.79
CA VAL A 259 -14.03 -1.27 -4.06
C VAL A 259 -12.67 -0.57 -4.01
N ALA A 260 -12.38 0.13 -2.91
CA ALA A 260 -11.10 0.80 -2.71
C ALA A 260 -9.93 -0.19 -2.75
N ALA A 261 -10.05 -1.34 -2.08
CA ALA A 261 -9.06 -2.41 -2.12
C ALA A 261 -8.88 -2.94 -3.55
N ALA A 262 -9.98 -3.25 -4.24
CA ALA A 262 -9.93 -3.79 -5.60
C ALA A 262 -9.25 -2.86 -6.59
N LEU A 263 -9.63 -1.58 -6.61
CA LEU A 263 -9.02 -0.59 -7.51
C LEU A 263 -7.55 -0.35 -7.15
N SER A 264 -7.21 -0.35 -5.85
CA SER A 264 -5.83 -0.24 -5.38
C SER A 264 -4.98 -1.43 -5.83
N TYR A 265 -5.54 -2.65 -5.80
CA TYR A 265 -4.88 -3.87 -6.27
C TYR A 265 -4.61 -3.85 -7.78
N VAL A 266 -5.59 -3.39 -8.57
CA VAL A 266 -5.43 -3.21 -10.02
C VAL A 266 -4.35 -2.16 -10.31
N LEU A 267 -4.43 -0.99 -9.67
CA LEU A 267 -3.46 0.09 -9.86
C LEU A 267 -2.05 -0.35 -9.43
N PHE A 268 -1.94 -1.04 -8.29
CA PHE A 268 -0.67 -1.56 -7.81
C PHE A 268 -0.04 -2.55 -8.79
N THR A 269 -0.86 -3.41 -9.41
CA THR A 269 -0.40 -4.34 -10.46
C THR A 269 0.27 -3.57 -11.61
N VAL A 270 -0.34 -2.47 -12.07
CA VAL A 270 0.24 -1.58 -13.09
C VAL A 270 1.55 -0.95 -12.62
N VAL A 271 1.58 -0.42 -11.39
CA VAL A 271 2.78 0.18 -10.77
C VAL A 271 3.93 -0.83 -10.71
N LEU A 272 3.64 -2.06 -10.26
CA LEU A 272 4.61 -3.14 -10.13
C LEU A 272 5.15 -3.60 -11.49
N LEU A 273 4.30 -3.76 -12.49
CA LEU A 273 4.71 -4.10 -13.86
C LEU A 273 5.65 -3.03 -14.44
N ARG A 274 5.33 -1.75 -14.26
CA ARG A 274 6.20 -0.64 -14.69
C ARG A 274 7.52 -0.64 -13.95
N ALA A 275 7.52 -0.85 -12.62
CA ALA A 275 8.73 -0.92 -11.82
C ALA A 275 9.66 -2.06 -12.28
N ARG A 276 9.10 -3.24 -12.57
CA ARG A 276 9.85 -4.39 -13.11
C ARG A 276 10.41 -4.11 -14.51
N ARG A 277 9.63 -3.50 -15.41
CA ARG A 277 10.10 -3.13 -16.75
C ARG A 277 11.28 -2.17 -16.68
N ARG A 278 11.20 -1.13 -15.84
CA ARG A 278 12.32 -0.19 -15.62
C ARG A 278 13.56 -0.86 -15.06
N ALA A 279 13.41 -1.78 -14.12
CA ALA A 279 14.52 -2.53 -13.56
C ALA A 279 15.25 -3.41 -14.60
N ARG A 280 14.51 -3.97 -15.58
CA ARG A 280 15.10 -4.76 -16.68
C ARG A 280 15.84 -3.91 -17.72
N VAL A 281 15.36 -2.70 -18.00
CA VAL A 281 16.00 -1.80 -18.99
C VAL A 281 17.20 -1.08 -18.37
N GLY A 282 17.14 -0.72 -17.09
CA GLY A 282 18.24 -0.07 -16.36
C GLY A 282 19.30 -1.03 -15.82
N GLY A 283 19.01 -2.34 -15.77
CA GLY A 283 19.95 -3.38 -15.45
C GLY A 283 20.47 -4.04 -16.72
N ALA A 284 21.58 -3.54 -17.27
CA ALA A 284 22.35 -4.32 -18.22
C ALA A 284 22.63 -5.70 -17.60
N PRO A 285 22.48 -6.80 -18.35
CA PRO A 285 22.61 -8.13 -17.80
C PRO A 285 24.06 -8.36 -17.39
N ILE A 286 24.34 -8.36 -16.08
CA ILE A 286 25.48 -9.11 -15.56
C ILE A 286 25.04 -10.58 -15.67
N GLY A 287 25.29 -11.16 -16.85
CA GLY A 287 25.05 -12.57 -17.08
C GLY A 287 25.88 -13.44 -16.12
N PRO A 288 25.56 -14.74 -15.98
CA PRO A 288 26.40 -15.69 -15.23
C PRO A 288 27.82 -15.85 -15.79
N TYR A 289 28.11 -15.19 -16.92
CA TYR A 289 29.40 -15.12 -17.60
C TYR A 289 29.92 -13.68 -17.65
N ALA A 290 29.78 -12.93 -16.56
CA ALA A 290 30.69 -11.81 -16.33
C ALA A 290 32.08 -12.41 -16.12
N GLN A 291 32.71 -12.75 -17.25
CA GLN A 291 34.15 -12.89 -17.39
C GLN A 291 34.78 -11.78 -16.54
N PRO A 292 35.73 -12.11 -15.64
CA PRO A 292 36.56 -11.05 -15.10
C PRO A 292 37.12 -10.33 -16.32
N TYR A 293 36.95 -9.01 -16.38
CA TYR A 293 37.71 -8.19 -17.32
C TYR A 293 39.15 -8.75 -17.31
N PRO A 294 39.70 -9.21 -18.45
CA PRO A 294 41.11 -9.53 -18.48
C PRO A 294 41.79 -8.20 -18.23
N TYR A 295 42.32 -8.06 -17.02
CA TYR A 295 43.35 -7.08 -16.75
C TYR A 295 44.36 -7.26 -17.88
N PRO A 296 44.69 -6.22 -18.66
CA PRO A 296 45.81 -6.35 -19.59
C PRO A 296 47.01 -6.82 -18.74
N PRO A 297 47.71 -7.90 -19.14
CA PRO A 297 48.84 -8.37 -18.37
C PRO A 297 49.80 -7.20 -18.21
N ALA A 298 50.18 -6.93 -16.96
CA ALA A 298 51.21 -5.95 -16.66
C ALA A 298 52.42 -6.30 -17.53
N GLN A 299 52.76 -5.39 -18.45
CA GLN A 299 53.94 -5.55 -19.28
C GLN A 299 55.15 -5.72 -18.35
N PRO A 300 56.00 -6.73 -18.58
CA PRO A 300 57.26 -6.82 -17.85
C PRO A 300 58.06 -5.55 -18.13
N TYR A 301 58.34 -4.78 -17.08
CA TYR A 301 59.30 -3.69 -17.12
C TYR A 301 60.62 -4.20 -17.70
N PRO A 302 61.14 -3.63 -18.79
CA PRO A 302 62.52 -3.87 -19.19
C PRO A 302 63.43 -3.26 -18.12
N ALA A 303 64.37 -4.06 -17.65
CA ALA A 303 65.43 -3.63 -16.75
C ALA A 303 66.20 -2.44 -17.36
N ALA A 304 66.48 -1.46 -16.49
CA ALA A 304 67.54 -0.45 -16.54
C ALA A 304 67.99 0.07 -17.94
N GLN A 305 67.59 1.29 -18.26
CA GLN A 305 68.35 2.17 -19.17
C GLN A 305 68.75 3.46 -18.43
N PRO A 306 69.97 3.99 -18.67
CA PRO A 306 70.58 5.01 -17.82
C PRO A 306 69.95 6.40 -17.98
N ALA A 307 70.08 7.19 -16.92
CA ALA A 307 69.49 8.51 -16.74
C ALA A 307 69.62 9.43 -17.97
N GLN A 308 68.47 9.82 -18.53
CA GLN A 308 68.38 10.95 -19.45
C GLN A 308 68.14 12.23 -18.66
N THR A 309 69.10 13.15 -18.75
CA THR A 309 69.05 14.53 -18.30
C THR A 309 67.89 15.28 -18.93
N TYR A 310 66.97 15.77 -18.10
CA TYR A 310 65.88 16.67 -18.50
C TYR A 310 66.42 18.07 -18.89
N PRO A 311 65.94 18.69 -19.98
CA PRO A 311 66.08 20.12 -20.20
C PRO A 311 65.12 20.90 -19.30
N PRO A 312 65.49 22.09 -18.79
CA PRO A 312 64.66 22.87 -17.89
C PRO A 312 63.40 23.43 -18.57
N ALA A 313 62.29 23.38 -17.84
CA ALA A 313 60.99 23.89 -18.24
C ALA A 313 61.01 25.42 -18.44
N GLN A 314 60.45 25.87 -19.58
CA GLN A 314 60.19 27.28 -19.83
C GLN A 314 59.02 27.79 -18.96
N PRO A 315 59.15 28.95 -18.30
CA PRO A 315 58.08 29.53 -17.48
C PRO A 315 56.95 30.13 -18.35
N PRO A 316 55.71 30.15 -17.83
CA PRO A 316 54.52 30.57 -18.58
C PRO A 316 54.46 32.08 -18.79
N ALA A 317 54.09 32.49 -20.01
CA ALA A 317 53.89 33.87 -20.41
C ALA A 317 52.64 34.48 -19.75
N TYR A 318 52.83 35.61 -19.07
CA TYR A 318 51.80 36.39 -18.39
C TYR A 318 51.15 37.38 -19.38
N PRO A 319 49.82 37.44 -19.53
CA PRO A 319 49.17 38.42 -20.39
C PRO A 319 48.75 39.65 -19.57
N GLY A 320 49.35 40.80 -19.84
CA GLY A 320 48.77 42.10 -19.49
C GLY A 320 49.74 43.15 -19.00
N GLN A 321 50.16 44.06 -19.90
CA GLN A 321 49.82 45.48 -19.77
C GLN A 321 50.28 46.28 -21.02
N PRO A 322 49.48 47.27 -21.47
CA PRO A 322 49.75 48.07 -22.66
C PRO A 322 50.73 49.24 -22.40
N HIS A 323 51.41 49.61 -23.48
CA HIS A 323 52.44 50.65 -23.60
C HIS A 323 51.98 52.07 -23.22
N ALA A 324 52.84 52.77 -22.47
CA ALA A 324 52.91 54.23 -22.45
C ALA A 324 53.96 54.71 -23.47
N GLN A 325 53.63 55.85 -24.10
CA GLN A 325 54.27 56.55 -25.22
C GLN A 325 55.70 57.08 -24.90
N PRO A 326 56.42 57.63 -25.90
CA PRO A 326 56.22 59.04 -26.27
C PRO A 326 55.73 59.27 -27.70
#